data_AF-A0A961ZXZ4-F1
#
_entry.id   AF-A0A961ZXZ4-F1
#
_cell.length_a   1.000
_cell.length_b   1.000
_cell.length_c   1.000
_cell.angle_alpha   90.00
_cell.angle_beta   90.00
_cell.angle_gamma   90.00
#
_symmetry.space_group_name_H-M   'P 1'
#
loop_
_entity.id
_entity.type
_entity.pdbx_description
1 polymer ?
#
loop_
_entity_poly.entity_id
_entity_poly.type
_entity_poly.pdbx_seq_one_letter_code
_entity_poly.pdbx_strand_id
1 'polypeptide(L)'
;MSCTPPDIGEQHRNARRFTQIAFGLAALAAIAVAAIIGHTVVGTVLTDEARQVVTWSLVGLAALDAALLCSWPAITRWIEQWFCPPASH
;
A
#
# COMPACT_ATOMS: atom_id res chain seq x y z
N MET A 1 36.59 19.10 -7.74
CA MET A 1 35.35 18.70 -7.05
C MET A 1 34.24 18.71 -8.08
N SER A 2 33.79 17.53 -8.51
CA SER A 2 32.74 17.38 -9.53
C SER A 2 31.38 17.52 -8.85
N CYS A 3 30.67 18.61 -9.13
CA CYS A 3 29.28 18.77 -8.75
C CYS A 3 28.42 17.97 -9.73
N THR A 4 28.40 16.65 -9.57
CA THR A 4 27.41 15.81 -10.25
C THR A 4 26.06 16.15 -9.62
N PRO A 5 25.07 16.66 -10.38
CA PRO A 5 23.76 16.93 -9.82
C PRO A 5 23.19 15.62 -9.23
N PRO A 6 22.52 15.69 -8.06
CA PRO A 6 21.93 14.50 -7.45
C PRO A 6 20.99 13.84 -8.47
N ASP A 7 21.14 12.53 -8.69
CA ASP A 7 20.29 11.78 -9.61
C ASP A 7 18.87 11.69 -9.01
N ILE A 8 18.05 12.68 -9.35
CA ILE A 8 16.65 12.81 -8.92
C ILE A 8 15.85 11.57 -9.35
N GLY A 9 16.28 10.89 -10.43
CA GLY A 9 15.69 9.65 -10.94
C GLY A 9 15.96 8.45 -10.03
N GLU A 10 17.14 8.35 -9.43
CA GLU A 10 17.43 7.32 -8.40
C GLU A 10 16.65 7.55 -7.12
N GLN A 11 16.51 8.80 -6.67
CA GLN A 11 15.69 9.12 -5.48
C GLN A 11 14.22 8.77 -5.69
N HIS A 12 13.65 9.07 -6.86
CA HIS A 12 12.28 8.69 -7.21
C HIS A 12 12.09 7.16 -7.28
N ARG A 13 13.05 6.43 -7.86
CA ARG A 13 13.00 4.96 -7.89
C ARG A 13 13.07 4.33 -6.51
N ASN A 14 13.93 4.84 -5.63
CA ASN A 14 14.05 4.33 -4.26
C ASN A 14 12.83 4.67 -3.41
N ALA A 15 12.29 5.88 -3.53
CA ALA A 15 11.04 6.26 -2.87
C ALA A 15 9.87 5.34 -3.29
N ARG A 16 9.79 5.00 -4.59
CA ARG A 16 8.77 4.09 -5.12
C ARG A 16 8.91 2.66 -4.61
N ARG A 17 10.13 2.13 -4.51
CA ARG A 17 10.37 0.80 -3.94
C ARG A 17 10.03 0.76 -2.44
N PHE A 18 10.39 1.82 -1.72
CA PHE A 18 10.09 1.93 -0.29
C PHE A 18 8.60 1.95 -0.02
N THR A 19 7.81 2.74 -0.76
CA THR A 19 6.35 2.76 -0.60
C THR A 19 5.73 1.42 -0.95
N GLN A 20 6.20 0.75 -2.00
CA GLN A 20 5.73 -0.60 -2.35
C GLN A 20 5.96 -1.62 -1.23
N ILE A 21 7.14 -1.60 -0.62
CA ILE A 21 7.48 -2.48 0.50
C ILE A 21 6.63 -2.12 1.74
N ALA A 22 6.44 -0.83 2.02
CA ALA A 22 5.65 -0.38 3.16
C ALA A 22 4.18 -0.83 3.09
N PHE A 23 3.52 -0.65 1.95
CA PHE A 23 2.15 -1.16 1.73
C PHE A 23 2.08 -2.69 1.76
N GLY A 24 3.08 -3.38 1.19
CA GLY A 24 3.14 -4.84 1.25
C GLY A 24 3.24 -5.36 2.69
N LEU A 25 4.06 -4.71 3.52
CA LEU A 25 4.17 -5.03 4.96
C LEU A 25 2.90 -4.69 5.73
N ALA A 26 2.24 -3.57 5.43
CA ALA A 26 0.96 -3.20 6.04
C ALA A 26 -0.14 -4.23 5.74
N ALA A 27 -0.25 -4.67 4.48
CA ALA A 27 -1.18 -5.71 4.08
C ALA A 27 -0.90 -7.05 4.78
N LEU A 28 0.37 -7.46 4.87
CA LEU A 28 0.79 -8.66 5.61
C LEU A 28 0.43 -8.56 7.10
N ALA A 29 0.67 -7.40 7.72
CA ALA A 29 0.31 -7.17 9.12
C ALA A 29 -1.21 -7.25 9.33
N ALA A 30 -2.01 -6.66 8.44
CA ALA A 30 -3.47 -6.72 8.51
C ALA A 30 -3.99 -8.17 8.39
N ILE A 31 -3.42 -8.97 7.48
CA ILE A 31 -3.76 -10.40 7.33
C ILE A 31 -3.35 -11.19 8.58
N ALA A 32 -2.15 -10.95 9.12
CA ALA A 32 -1.69 -11.62 10.33
C ALA A 32 -2.59 -11.31 11.53
N VAL A 33 -3.00 -10.04 11.70
CA VAL A 33 -3.94 -9.63 12.76
C VAL A 33 -5.31 -10.29 12.55
N ALA A 34 -5.83 -10.31 11.32
CA ALA A 34 -7.09 -10.96 10.99
C ALA A 34 -7.06 -12.46 11.29
N ALA A 35 -5.95 -13.14 10.98
CA ALA A 35 -5.73 -14.54 11.29
C ALA A 35 -5.64 -14.79 12.79
N ILE A 36 -4.91 -13.95 13.54
CA ILE A 36 -4.82 -14.01 15.00
C ILE A 36 -6.21 -13.85 15.60
N ILE A 37 -6.99 -12.84 15.20
CA ILE A 37 -8.36 -12.63 15.68
C ILE A 37 -9.25 -13.84 15.39
N GLY A 38 -9.15 -14.39 14.17
CA GLY A 38 -9.91 -15.59 13.79
C GLY A 38 -9.55 -16.84 14.60
N HIS A 39 -8.27 -17.02 14.96
CA HIS A 39 -7.79 -18.23 15.64
C HIS A 39 -7.77 -18.14 17.18
N THR A 40 -7.54 -16.96 17.75
CA THR A 40 -7.29 -16.79 19.20
C THR A 40 -8.49 -16.28 19.98
N VAL A 41 -9.47 -15.65 19.33
CA VAL A 41 -10.69 -15.12 19.98
C VAL A 41 -11.77 -16.21 20.08
N VAL A 42 -11.36 -17.40 20.52
CA VAL A 42 -12.28 -18.50 20.89
C VAL A 42 -12.79 -18.31 22.33
N GLY A 43 -12.28 -17.32 23.08
CA GLY A 43 -12.62 -17.13 24.50
C GLY A 43 -12.78 -15.69 25.01
N THR A 44 -12.72 -14.65 24.17
CA THR A 44 -12.83 -13.25 24.64
C THR A 44 -14.01 -12.53 24.00
N VAL A 45 -14.94 -12.06 24.85
CA VAL A 45 -15.88 -10.90 24.86
C VAL A 45 -16.52 -10.37 23.55
N LEU A 46 -15.97 -10.58 22.35
CA LEU A 46 -16.62 -10.21 21.10
C LEU A 46 -17.67 -11.24 20.70
N THR A 47 -18.85 -10.77 20.30
CA THR A 47 -19.85 -11.62 19.64
C THR A 47 -19.30 -12.11 18.30
N ASP A 48 -19.75 -13.27 17.84
CA ASP A 48 -19.29 -13.86 16.58
C ASP A 48 -19.49 -12.90 15.39
N GLU A 49 -20.54 -12.06 15.38
CA GLU A 49 -20.74 -11.06 14.33
C GLU A 49 -19.67 -9.97 14.35
N ALA A 50 -19.30 -9.45 15.53
CA ALA A 50 -18.26 -8.43 15.65
C ALA A 50 -16.90 -8.95 15.18
N ARG A 51 -16.58 -10.21 15.51
CA ARG A 51 -15.35 -10.88 15.03
C ARG A 51 -15.36 -10.95 13.51
N GLN A 52 -16.47 -11.39 12.92
CA GLN A 52 -16.61 -11.52 11.47
C GLN A 52 -16.46 -10.15 10.77
N VAL A 53 -17.11 -9.11 11.26
CA VAL A 53 -17.01 -7.75 10.69
C VAL A 53 -15.58 -7.22 10.75
N VAL A 54 -14.87 -7.39 11.88
CA VAL A 54 -13.48 -6.94 12.02
C VAL A 54 -12.56 -7.70 11.06
N THR A 55 -12.69 -9.03 10.98
CA THR A 55 -11.88 -9.86 10.07
C THR A 55 -12.10 -9.45 8.61
N TRP A 56 -13.35 -9.29 8.16
CA TRP A 56 -13.64 -8.86 6.78
C TRP A 56 -13.19 -7.44 6.50
N SER A 57 -13.25 -6.53 7.48
CA SER A 57 -12.76 -5.16 7.32
C SER A 57 -11.23 -5.13 7.12
N LEU A 58 -10.49 -5.96 7.87
CA LEU A 58 -9.03 -6.09 7.72
C LEU A 58 -8.65 -6.73 6.38
N VAL A 59 -9.40 -7.75 5.94
CA VAL A 59 -9.22 -8.35 4.61
C VAL A 59 -9.50 -7.32 3.50
N GLY A 60 -10.57 -6.54 3.65
CA GLY A 60 -10.91 -5.45 2.72
C GLY A 60 -9.83 -4.37 2.67
N LEU A 61 -9.25 -3.99 3.81
CA LEU A 61 -8.14 -3.05 3.88
C LEU A 61 -6.88 -3.59 3.17
N ALA A 62 -6.54 -4.86 3.39
CA ALA A 62 -5.43 -5.50 2.70
C ALA A 62 -5.65 -5.59 1.18
N ALA A 63 -6.89 -5.85 0.74
CA ALA A 63 -7.25 -5.86 -0.67
C ALA A 63 -7.16 -4.46 -1.29
N LEU A 64 -7.55 -3.42 -0.56
CA LEU A 64 -7.42 -2.02 -0.99
C LEU A 64 -5.95 -1.63 -1.14
N ASP A 65 -5.09 -1.97 -0.17
CA ASP A 65 -3.65 -1.73 -0.24
C ASP A 65 -3.02 -2.43 -1.46
N ALA A 66 -3.40 -3.69 -1.72
CA ALA A 66 -2.96 -4.42 -2.90
C ALA A 66 -3.45 -3.76 -4.21
N ALA A 67 -4.72 -3.31 -4.26
CA ALA A 67 -5.28 -2.62 -5.42
C ALA A 67 -4.59 -1.26 -5.66
N LEU A 68 -4.27 -0.52 -4.60
CA LEU A 68 -3.48 0.71 -4.67
C LEU A 68 -2.08 0.44 -5.21
N LEU A 69 -1.42 -0.64 -4.77
CA LEU A 69 -0.12 -1.03 -5.30
C LEU A 69 -0.15 -1.39 -6.79
N CYS A 70 -1.17 -2.14 -7.21
CA CYS A 70 -1.36 -2.51 -8.61
C CYS A 70 -1.71 -1.31 -9.50
N SER A 71 -2.50 -0.36 -9.00
CA SER A 71 -2.92 0.84 -9.72
C SER A 71 -1.91 1.99 -9.63
N TRP A 72 -0.97 1.95 -8.69
CA TRP A 72 0.06 2.96 -8.49
C TRP A 72 0.79 3.38 -9.79
N PRO A 73 1.23 2.47 -10.69
CA PRO A 73 1.88 2.84 -11.95
C PRO A 73 0.97 3.62 -12.91
N ALA A 74 -0.34 3.40 -12.86
CA ALA A 74 -1.31 4.12 -13.68
C ALA A 74 -1.61 5.50 -13.07
N ILE A 75 -1.74 5.57 -11.74
CA ILE A 75 -1.89 6.82 -11.00
C ILE A 75 -0.68 7.73 -11.22
N THR A 76 0.55 7.21 -11.10
CA THR A 76 1.76 8.01 -11.33
C THR A 76 1.84 8.54 -12.76
N ARG A 77 1.48 7.73 -13.76
CA ARG A 77 1.44 8.19 -15.17
C ARG A 77 0.38 9.27 -15.39
N TRP A 78 -0.78 9.13 -14.77
CA TRP A 78 -1.82 10.15 -14.84
C TRP A 78 -1.34 11.46 -14.20
N ILE A 79 -0.75 11.40 -13.00
CA ILE A 79 -0.18 12.58 -12.31
C ILE A 79 0.91 13.24 -13.19
N GLU A 80 1.82 12.46 -13.78
CA GLU A 80 2.88 12.99 -14.67
C GLU A 80 2.30 13.74 -15.88
N GLN A 81 1.21 13.27 -16.49
CA GLN A 81 0.57 13.96 -17.62
C GLN A 81 -0.04 15.32 -17.24
N TRP A 82 -0.53 15.46 -16.01
CA TRP A 82 -1.12 16.72 -15.53
C TRP A 82 -0.07 17.75 -15.13
N PHE A 83 1.05 17.31 -14.53
CA PHE A 83 2.10 18.21 -14.04
C PHE A 83 3.22 18.48 -15.06
N CYS A 84 3.45 17.56 -16.01
CA CYS A 84 4.35 17.72 -17.14
C CYS A 84 3.58 17.47 -18.44
N PRO A 85 2.81 18.45 -18.94
CA PRO A 85 2.17 18.32 -20.23
C PRO A 85 3.25 18.05 -21.30
N PRO A 86 2.98 17.15 -22.27
CA PRO A 86 3.93 16.91 -23.35
C PRO A 86 4.24 18.25 -24.03
N ALA A 87 5.52 18.53 -24.26
CA ALA A 87 5.95 19.72 -24.97
C ALA A 87 5.18 19.76 -26.30
N SER A 88 4.23 20.68 -26.40
CA SER A 88 3.43 20.89 -27.59
C SER A 88 4.38 21.32 -28.70
N HIS A 89 4.58 20.42 -29.67
CA HIS A 89 5.22 20.73 -30.94
C HIS A 89 4.30 21.56 -31.83
#